data_AF-A0A385Z586-F1
#
_entry.id   AF-A0A385Z586-F1
#
_cell.length_a   1.000
_cell.length_b   1.000
_cell.length_c   1.000
_cell.angle_alpha   90.00
_cell.angle_beta   90.00
_cell.angle_gamma   90.00
#
_symmetry.space_group_name_H-M   'P 1'
#
loop_
_entity.id
_entity.type
_entity.pdbx_description
1 polymer ?
#
loop_
_entity_poly.entity_id
_entity_poly.type
_entity_poly.pdbx_seq_one_letter_code
_entity_poly.pdbx_strand_id
1 'polypeptide(L)' 'MLASVVVGATTALVIGSVVNSVPANCVPVLVNGVTYQQCGSTWYQPQYIGTQVQYVVVAAPR' A
#
# COMPACT_ATOMS: atom_id res chain seq x y z
N MET A 1 -22.27 5.91 -19.79
CA MET A 1 -21.68 5.43 -18.52
C MET A 1 -20.45 6.31 -18.25
N LEU A 2 -20.53 7.23 -17.29
CA LEU A 2 -19.43 8.15 -16.99
C LEU A 2 -18.33 7.34 -16.30
N ALA A 3 -17.25 7.02 -17.04
CA ALA A 3 -16.07 6.38 -16.48
C ALA A 3 -15.18 7.46 -15.88
N SER A 4 -15.33 7.71 -14.58
CA SER A 4 -14.34 8.46 -13.82
C SER A 4 -13.06 7.64 -13.83
N VAL A 5 -12.11 8.00 -14.70
CA VAL A 5 -10.74 7.51 -14.59
C VAL A 5 -10.17 8.17 -13.35
N VAL A 6 -10.29 7.48 -12.22
CA VAL A 6 -9.47 7.76 -11.05
C VAL A 6 -8.07 7.34 -11.45
N VAL A 7 -7.27 8.30 -11.91
CA VAL A 7 -5.82 8.14 -12.03
C VAL A 7 -5.32 7.97 -10.59
N GLY A 8 -5.29 6.72 -10.12
CA GLY A 8 -4.60 6.37 -8.89
C GLY A 8 -3.14 6.73 -9.11
N ALA A 9 -2.69 7.82 -8.50
CA ALA A 9 -1.31 8.26 -8.60
C ALA A 9 -0.43 7.11 -8.11
N THR A 10 0.21 6.39 -9.02
CA THR A 10 1.34 5.52 -8.72
C THR A 10 2.53 6.44 -8.47
N THR A 11 2.47 7.20 -7.38
CA THR A 11 3.68 7.77 -6.83
C THR A 11 4.60 6.58 -6.57
N ALA A 12 5.75 6.56 -7.25
CA ALA A 12 6.82 5.65 -6.90
C ALA A 12 7.27 6.06 -5.50
N LEU A 13 6.59 5.53 -4.49
CA LEU A 13 6.81 5.92 -3.12
C LEU A 13 8.16 5.39 -2.71
N VAL A 14 9.02 6.33 -2.31
CA VAL A 14 10.28 6.02 -1.65
C VAL A 14 9.93 5.18 -0.41
N ILE A 15 10.69 4.11 -0.18
CA ILE A 15 10.60 3.31 1.05
C ILE A 15 10.64 4.26 2.25
N GLY A 16 9.64 4.16 3.13
CA GLY A 16 9.40 5.08 4.25
C GLY A 16 8.30 6.12 4.02
N SER A 17 7.75 6.23 2.80
CA SER A 17 6.60 7.10 2.54
C SER A 17 5.32 6.48 3.08
N VAL A 18 4.35 7.31 3.49
CA VAL A 18 3.06 6.84 4.01
C VAL A 18 1.95 7.26 3.05
N VAL A 19 1.06 6.33 2.70
CA VAL A 19 -0.12 6.60 1.88
C VAL A 19 -1.41 6.22 2.59
N ASN A 20 -2.43 7.05 2.39
CA ASN A 20 -3.77 6.81 2.92
C ASN A 20 -4.63 5.94 1.98
N SER A 21 -4.17 5.72 0.74
CA SER A 21 -4.89 4.91 -0.23
C SER A 21 -3.90 4.19 -1.12
N VAL A 22 -4.10 2.89 -1.27
CA VAL A 22 -3.31 2.03 -2.14
C VAL A 22 -4.25 1.55 -3.25
N PRO A 23 -3.86 1.63 -4.54
CA PRO A 23 -4.72 1.16 -5.61
C PRO A 23 -5.04 -0.34 -5.46
N ALA A 24 -6.23 -0.76 -5.89
CA ALA A 24 -6.78 -2.10 -5.62
C ALA A 24 -6.03 -3.26 -6.31
N ASN A 25 -4.95 -2.99 -7.04
CA ASN A 25 -4.13 -3.99 -7.72
C ASN A 25 -3.06 -4.63 -6.81
N CYS A 26 -3.16 -4.44 -5.49
CA CYS A 26 -2.20 -4.96 -4.53
C CYS A 26 -2.67 -6.28 -3.93
N VAL A 27 -1.73 -7.18 -3.72
CA VAL A 27 -1.98 -8.50 -3.16
C VAL A 27 -1.58 -8.55 -1.70
N PRO A 28 -2.45 -9.02 -0.79
CA PRO A 28 -2.08 -9.29 0.59
C PRO A 28 -1.11 -10.47 0.64
N VAL A 29 0.08 -10.27 1.21
CA VAL A 29 1.10 -11.30 1.44
C VAL A 29 1.41 -11.36 2.92
N LEU A 30 1.25 -12.54 3.52
CA LEU A 30 1.60 -12.79 4.91
C LEU A 30 3.09 -13.15 5.00
N VAL A 31 3.88 -12.33 5.69
CA VAL A 31 5.32 -12.55 5.89
C VAL A 31 5.63 -12.48 7.38
N ASN A 32 6.25 -13.51 7.94
CA ASN A 32 6.57 -13.59 9.37
C ASN A 32 5.39 -13.33 10.32
N GLY A 33 4.16 -13.68 9.90
CA GLY A 33 2.93 -13.44 10.68
C GLY A 33 2.37 -12.03 10.57
N VAL A 34 2.94 -11.17 9.74
CA VAL A 34 2.45 -9.82 9.45
C VAL A 34 1.88 -9.77 8.02
N THR A 35 0.67 -9.24 7.87
CA THR A 35 0.05 -9.06 6.55
C THR A 35 0.56 -7.78 5.90
N TYR A 36 1.34 -7.92 4.85
CA TYR A 36 1.76 -6.81 4.00
C TYR A 36 0.88 -6.75 2.74
N GLN A 37 0.77 -5.58 2.13
CA GLN A 37 0.18 -5.42 0.79
C GLN A 37 1.33 -5.23 -0.20
N GLN A 38 1.50 -6.17 -1.12
CA GLN A 38 2.52 -6.09 -2.17
C GLN A 38 1.89 -5.52 -3.44
N CYS A 39 2.45 -4.42 -3.95
CA CYS A 39 2.04 -3.80 -5.20
C CYS A 39 3.22 -3.83 -6.17
N GLY A 40 3.35 -4.90 -6.94
CA GLY A 40 4.50 -5.11 -7.83
C GLY A 40 5.81 -5.23 -7.04
N SER A 41 6.66 -4.20 -7.11
CA SER A 41 7.94 -4.11 -6.38
C SER A 41 7.87 -3.38 -5.04
N THR A 42 6.75 -2.72 -4.72
CA THR A 42 6.59 -1.93 -3.50
C THR A 42 5.79 -2.71 -2.45
N TRP A 43 6.21 -2.62 -1.20
CA TRP A 43 5.55 -3.27 -0.07
C TRP A 43 4.93 -2.24 0.86
N TYR A 44 3.75 -2.54 1.38
CA TYR A 44 3.01 -1.65 2.26
C TYR A 44 2.60 -2.38 3.52
N GLN A 45 2.84 -1.75 4.66
CA GLN A 45 2.39 -2.23 5.97
C GLN A 45 1.21 -1.38 6.45
N PRO A 46 0.04 -1.98 6.72
CA PRO A 46 -1.08 -1.25 7.31
C PRO A 46 -0.75 -0.88 8.76
N GLN A 47 -0.91 0.40 9.09
CA GLN A 47 -0.76 0.98 10.41
C GLN A 47 -2.06 1.70 10.78
N TYR A 48 -2.67 1.29 11.88
CA TYR A 48 -3.88 1.92 12.38
C TYR A 48 -3.49 3.11 13.27
N ILE A 49 -3.80 4.32 12.82
CA ILE A 49 -3.61 5.55 13.59
C ILE A 49 -4.97 6.10 13.98
N GLY A 50 -5.37 5.81 15.23
CA GLY A 50 -6.70 6.15 15.72
C GLY A 50 -7.79 5.39 14.98
N THR A 51 -8.61 6.09 14.20
CA THR A 51 -9.69 5.53 13.37
C THR A 51 -9.32 5.42 11.88
N GLN A 52 -8.12 5.86 11.49
CA GLN A 52 -7.66 5.82 10.11
C GLN A 52 -6.64 4.70 9.88
N VAL A 53 -6.72 4.06 8.72
CA VAL A 53 -5.70 3.13 8.24
C VAL A 53 -4.73 3.89 7.34
N GLN A 54 -3.46 3.86 7.72
CA GLN A 54 -2.36 4.37 6.91
C GLN A 54 -1.52 3.21 6.43
N TYR A 55 -0.97 3.30 5.24
CA TYR A 55 -0.11 2.29 4.66
C TYR A 55 1.29 2.85 4.55
N VAL A 56 2.21 2.31 5.35
CA VAL A 56 3.62 2.71 5.32
C VAL A 56 4.34 1.86 4.28
N VAL A 57 5.04 2.51 3.36
CA VAL A 57 5.85 1.84 2.35
C VAL A 57 7.09 1.30 3.04
N VAL A 58 7.28 -0.01 2.96
CA VAL A 58 8.42 -0.71 3.52
C VAL A 58 9.25 -1.35 2.40
N ALA A 59 10.51 -1.66 2.70
CA ALA A 59 11.30 -2.51 1.83
C ALA A 59 10.69 -3.92 1.80
N ALA A 60 10.98 -4.67 0.73
CA ALA A 60 10.60 -6.07 0.68
C ALA A 60 11.10 -6.82 1.93
N PRO A 61 10.22 -7.43 2.72
CA PRO A 61 10.63 -8.25 3.85
C PRO A 61 11.40 -9.46 3.29
N ARG A 62 12.56 -9.75 3.90
CA ARG A 62 13.46 -10.86 3.57
C ARG A 62 13.23 -12.06 4.47
#